data_AF-A0A661NT71-F1
#
_entry.id   AF-A0A661NT71-F1
#
_cell.length_a   1.000
_cell.length_b   1.000
_cell.length_c   1.000
_cell.angle_alpha   90.00
_cell.angle_beta   90.00
_cell.angle_gamma   90.00
#
_symmetry.space_group_name_H-M   'P 1'
#
loop_
_entity.id
_entity.type
_entity.pdbx_description
1 polymer ?
#
loop_
_entity_poly.entity_id
_entity_poly.type
_entity_poly.pdbx_seq_one_letter_code
_entity_poly.pdbx_strand_id
1 'polypeptide(L)' 'MSEESKYSRGDRAISATLGPGTIRAVEERELAGMSRLFIIFTADGGTQLMIPVSREEEALTPMPPPADC' A
#
# COMPACT_ATOMS: atom_id res chain seq x y z
N MET A 1 2.31 1.93 -20.62
CA MET A 1 1.25 1.94 -19.60
C MET A 1 1.91 2.40 -18.32
N SER A 2 1.50 3.53 -17.75
CA SER A 2 2.03 3.99 -16.47
C SER A 2 1.53 3.03 -15.39
N GLU A 3 2.42 2.58 -14.51
CA GLU A 3 2.00 1.85 -13.31
C GLU A 3 1.19 2.85 -12.45
N GLU A 4 0.03 2.45 -11.95
CA GLU A 4 -0.82 3.25 -11.07
C GLU A 4 -1.25 2.35 -9.91
N SER A 5 -1.20 2.86 -8.67
CA SER A 5 -1.67 2.11 -7.50
C SER A 5 -3.18 2.24 -7.36
N LYS A 6 -3.83 1.15 -6.95
CA LYS A 6 -5.25 1.16 -6.54
C LYS A 6 -5.47 1.84 -5.19
N TYR A 7 -4.40 2.09 -4.43
CA TYR A 7 -4.44 2.70 -3.13
C TYR A 7 -4.01 4.16 -3.16
N SER A 8 -4.64 4.97 -2.31
CA SER A 8 -4.33 6.36 -2.07
C SER A 8 -3.89 6.58 -0.63
N ARG A 9 -3.19 7.70 -0.37
CA ARG A 9 -2.86 8.12 0.99
C ARG A 9 -4.14 8.27 1.82
N GLY A 10 -4.17 7.60 2.97
CA GLY A 10 -5.31 7.58 3.89
C GLY A 10 -6.13 6.30 3.82
N ASP A 11 -5.98 5.50 2.75
CA ASP A 11 -6.71 4.26 2.62
C ASP A 11 -6.35 3.26 3.73
N ARG A 12 -7.36 2.51 4.17
CA ARG A 12 -7.22 1.40 5.11
C ARG A 12 -7.12 0.09 4.33
N ALA A 13 -6.13 -0.72 4.67
CA ALA A 13 -5.90 -2.02 4.04
C ALA A 13 -5.39 -3.02 5.07
N ILE A 14 -5.50 -4.31 4.75
CA ILE A 14 -4.94 -5.42 5.51
C ILE A 14 -3.73 -5.95 4.74
N SER A 15 -2.55 -5.82 5.33
CA SER A 15 -1.32 -6.47 4.85
C SER A 15 -1.35 -7.96 5.13
N ALA A 16 -1.00 -8.77 4.14
CA ALA A 16 -0.87 -10.22 4.28
C ALA A 16 0.18 -10.64 5.33
N THR A 17 1.16 -9.78 5.61
CA THR A 17 2.25 -10.05 6.57
C THR A 17 2.08 -9.36 7.92
N LEU A 18 1.53 -8.15 7.97
CA LEU A 18 1.45 -7.35 9.20
C LEU A 18 0.02 -7.09 9.72
N GLY A 19 -1.00 -7.49 8.97
CA GLY A 19 -2.39 -7.22 9.33
C GLY A 19 -2.84 -5.80 8.98
N PRO A 20 -3.86 -5.24 9.67
CA PRO A 20 -4.49 -3.97 9.30
C PRO A 20 -3.56 -2.77 9.46
N GLY A 21 -3.78 -1.74 8.65
CA GLY A 21 -3.02 -0.51 8.68
C GLY A 21 -3.51 0.54 7.69
N THR A 22 -2.68 1.56 7.48
CA THR A 22 -3.01 2.72 6.65
C THR A 22 -1.92 3.01 5.63
N ILE A 23 -2.34 3.37 4.43
CA ILE A 23 -1.47 3.83 3.35
C ILE A 23 -1.04 5.26 3.66
N ARG A 24 0.26 5.49 3.79
CA ARG A 24 0.84 6.80 4.13
C ARG A 24 1.22 7.60 2.90
N ALA A 25 1.64 6.93 1.83
CA ALA A 25 2.02 7.55 0.57
C ALA A 25 2.09 6.50 -0.55
N VAL A 26 2.04 6.97 -1.79
CA VAL A 26 2.47 6.23 -2.98
C VAL A 26 3.56 7.07 -3.62
N GLU A 27 4.77 6.53 -3.75
CA GLU A 27 5.96 7.26 -4.17
C GLU A 27 6.68 6.55 -5.31
N GLU A 28 7.18 7.30 -6.28
CA GLU A 28 8.09 6.77 -7.30
C GLU A 28 9.52 6.77 -6.78
N ARG A 29 10.24 5.66 -6.98
CA ARG A 29 11.65 5.52 -6.64
C ARG A 29 12.42 4.88 -7.76
N GLU A 30 13.65 5.34 -7.97
CA GLU A 30 14.57 4.73 -8.91
C GLU A 30 15.31 3.56 -8.24
N LEU A 31 15.19 2.36 -8.80
CA LEU A 31 15.89 1.16 -8.36
C LEU A 31 16.56 0.49 -9.57
N ALA A 32 17.89 0.38 -9.51
CA ALA A 32 18.70 -0.19 -10.58
C ALA A 32 18.45 0.48 -11.95
N GLY A 33 18.30 1.80 -11.98
CA GLY A 33 18.09 2.60 -13.19
C GLY A 33 16.68 2.53 -13.77
N MET A 34 15.71 2.01 -13.00
CA MET A 34 14.30 1.96 -13.39
C MET A 34 13.43 2.65 -12.33
N SER A 35 12.56 3.57 -12.77
CA SER A 35 11.50 4.13 -11.94
C SER A 35 10.44 3.06 -11.63
N ARG A 36 10.11 2.90 -10.35
CA ARG A 36 9.07 1.99 -9.86
C ARG A 36 8.23 2.67 -8.79
N LEU A 37 6.94 2.37 -8.74
CA LEU A 37 6.06 2.90 -7.70
C LEU A 37 6.03 2.00 -6.48
N PHE A 38 6.01 2.62 -5.31
CA PHE A 38 5.92 1.96 -4.02
C PHE A 38 4.82 2.55 -3.16
N ILE A 39 4.11 1.66 -2.49
CA ILE A 39 3.13 1.97 -1.46
C ILE A 39 3.84 1.94 -0.11
N ILE A 40 3.74 3.04 0.63
CA ILE A 40 4.22 3.13 2.00
C ILE A 40 3.06 2.80 2.93
N PHE A 41 3.03 1.56 3.43
CA PHE A 41 2.00 1.06 4.34
C PHE A 41 2.50 1.11 5.78
N THR A 42 1.68 1.59 6.72
CA THR A 42 1.98 1.53 8.15
C THR A 42 0.93 0.67 8.84
N ALA A 43 1.34 -0.47 9.39
CA ALA A 43 0.49 -1.34 10.17
C ALA A 43 0.04 -0.63 11.46
N ASP A 44 -1.12 -1.00 12.01
CA ASP A 44 -1.67 -0.41 13.23
C ASP A 44 -0.71 -0.58 14.44
N GLY A 45 0.19 -1.58 14.40
CA GLY A 45 1.28 -1.76 15.38
C GLY A 45 2.48 -0.81 15.21
N GLY A 46 2.44 0.12 14.25
CA GLY A 46 3.48 1.13 13.99
C GLY A 46 4.59 0.70 13.02
N THR A 47 4.67 -0.58 12.66
CA THR A 47 5.65 -1.08 11.67
C THR A 47 5.29 -0.61 10.27
N GLN A 48 6.29 -0.12 9.53
CA GLN A 48 6.14 0.34 8.16
C GLN A 48 6.67 -0.67 7.15
N LEU A 49 5.98 -0.81 6.02
CA LEU A 49 6.40 -1.58 4.85
C LEU A 49 6.43 -0.69 3.60
N MET A 50 7.36 -1.03 2.72
CA MET A 50 7.43 -0.49 1.37
C MET A 50 7.09 -1.61 0.40
N ILE A 51 5.94 -1.49 -0.28
CA ILE A 51 5.38 -2.54 -1.12
C ILE A 51 5.41 -2.05 -2.57
N PRO A 52 6.01 -2.78 -3.52
CA PRO A 52 5.97 -2.39 -4.92
C PRO A 52 4.54 -2.48 -5.45
N VAL A 53 4.09 -1.47 -6.22
CA VAL A 53 2.72 -1.44 -6.77
C VAL A 53 2.40 -2.67 -7.61
N SER A 54 3.38 -3.19 -8.36
CA SER A 54 3.28 -4.46 -9.09
C SER A 54 2.90 -5.70 -8.26
N ARG A 55 2.92 -5.63 -6.92
CA ARG A 55 2.48 -6.71 -6.01
C ARG A 55 1.40 -6.26 -5.03
N GLU A 56 0.74 -5.13 -5.27
CA GLU A 56 -0.23 -4.59 -4.32
C GLU A 56 -1.42 -5.53 -4.07
N GLU A 57 -1.86 -6.28 -5.09
CA GLU A 57 -2.97 -7.24 -4.95
C GLU A 57 -2.63 -8.48 -4.13
N GLU A 58 -1.36 -8.90 -4.13
CA GLU A 58 -0.87 -10.02 -3.32
C GLU A 58 -0.59 -9.58 -1.88
N ALA A 59 -0.12 -8.34 -1.71
CA ALA A 59 0.37 -7.84 -0.44
C ALA A 59 -0.72 -7.18 0.42
N LEU A 60 -1.73 -6.56 -0.20
CA LEU A 60 -2.73 -5.75 0.47
C LEU A 60 -4.14 -6.12 0.01
N THR A 61 -5.04 -6.31 0.98
CA THR A 61 -6.49 -6.39 0.74
C THR A 61 -7.16 -5.10 1.21
N PRO A 62 -7.97 -4.42 0.39
CA PRO A 62 -8.65 -3.21 0.80
C PRO A 62 -9.63 -3.54 1.94
N MET A 63 -9.65 -2.69 2.97
CA MET A 63 -10.66 -2.85 4.01
C MET A 63 -12.01 -2.34 3.49
N PRO A 64 -13.11 -3.06 3.77
CA PRO A 64 -14.44 -2.53 3.48
C PRO A 64 -14.64 -1.22 4.26
N PRO A 65 -15.37 -0.25 3.69
CA PRO A 65 -15.78 0.92 4.44
C PRO A 65 -16.53 0.46 5.71
N PRO A 66 -16.42 1.21 6.83
CA PRO A 66 -17.22 0.89 8.00
C PRO A 66 -18.68 0.79 7.58
N ALA A 67 -19.36 -0.30 7.93
CA ALA A 67 -20.77 -0.46 7.64
C ALA A 67 -21.51 0.69 8.32
N ASP A 68 -22.05 1.63 7.54
CA ASP A 68 -22.91 2.69 8.04
C ASP A 68 -24.02 2.04 8.88
N CYS A 69 -24.07 2.39 10.17
CA CYS A 69 -25.09 1.97 11.13
C CYS A 69 -26.25 2.95 11.16
#